data_AF-A0A1X9YVZ9-F1
#
_entry.id   AF-A0A1X9YVZ9-F1
#
_cell.length_a   1.000
_cell.length_b   1.000
_cell.length_c   1.000
_cell.angle_alpha   90.00
_cell.angle_beta   90.00
_cell.angle_gamma   90.00
#
_symmetry.space_group_name_H-M   'P 1'
#
loop_
_entity.id
_entity.type
_entity.pdbx_description
1 polymer ?
#
loop_
_entity_poly.entity_id
_entity_poly.type
_entity_poly.pdbx_seq_one_letter_code
_entity_poly.pdbx_strand_id
1 'polypeptide(L)'
;MLEILKSLLIAFFAVAVLLPVVRFALRRLSPAPHAPAVSADEAKYLQKQELKLTIAYFFFACLLAVFSSGSLALLASIIHASKEQLYVLTPNFRALFAPGLLLGLTLAVLPLRLVQSALLGHDYDLYKSYMSSVEGHRSNRIYNVLLALMLVISGLVAWYAMRWHVTINEQQVKISNLLLEQRSYQMQDIQTIHFLGEEGAYLITFNDQTTVNTSYLKPVPLEMIALLSQQSGQRVIR
;
A
#
# COMPACT_ATOMS: atom_id res chain seq x y z
N MET A 1 7.97 -5.78 12.28
CA MET A 1 6.60 -5.71 12.84
C MET A 1 6.25 -4.32 13.39
N LEU A 2 7.14 -3.70 14.18
CA LEU A 2 6.88 -2.38 14.79
C LEU A 2 6.64 -1.27 13.74
N GLU A 3 7.36 -1.30 12.61
CA GLU A 3 7.15 -0.38 11.48
C GLU A 3 5.80 -0.56 10.78
N ILE A 4 5.33 -1.81 10.66
CA ILE A 4 4.01 -2.12 10.09
C ILE A 4 2.93 -1.56 11.02
N LEU A 5 3.06 -1.78 12.32
CA LEU A 5 2.14 -1.23 13.31
C LEU A 5 2.13 0.30 13.30
N LYS A 6 3.32 0.95 13.22
CA LYS A 6 3.44 2.40 13.06
C LYS A 6 2.74 2.87 11.78
N SER A 7 2.95 2.18 10.67
CA SER A 7 2.35 2.55 9.38
C SER A 7 0.82 2.35 9.39
N LEU A 8 0.32 1.31 10.05
CA LEU A 8 -1.12 1.10 10.28
C LEU A 8 -1.73 2.17 11.20
N LEU A 9 -1.00 2.59 12.25
CA LEU A 9 -1.44 3.69 13.12
C LEU A 9 -1.47 5.02 12.37
N ILE A 10 -0.46 5.31 11.55
CA ILE A 10 -0.46 6.50 10.69
C ILE A 10 -1.63 6.43 9.71
N ALA A 11 -1.88 5.26 9.12
CA ALA A 11 -3.03 5.06 8.25
C ALA A 11 -4.37 5.25 8.98
N PHE A 12 -4.48 4.82 10.25
CA PHE A 12 -5.65 5.08 11.10
C PHE A 12 -5.88 6.57 11.26
N PHE A 13 -4.84 7.33 11.63
CA PHE A 13 -4.94 8.79 11.75
C PHE A 13 -5.29 9.44 10.42
N ALA A 14 -4.68 8.99 9.32
CA ALA A 14 -4.99 9.49 7.99
C ALA A 14 -6.46 9.24 7.64
N VAL A 15 -6.99 8.04 7.85
CA VAL A 15 -8.42 7.71 7.61
C VAL A 15 -9.34 8.51 8.52
N ALA A 16 -9.03 8.58 9.81
CA ALA A 16 -9.85 9.29 10.79
C ALA A 16 -9.95 10.80 10.49
N VAL A 17 -8.93 11.39 9.85
CA VAL A 17 -8.91 12.80 9.44
C VAL A 17 -9.46 13.00 8.02
N LEU A 18 -9.06 12.17 7.05
CA LEU A 18 -9.49 12.31 5.65
C LEU A 18 -10.98 12.03 5.48
N LEU A 19 -11.53 11.03 6.16
CA LEU A 19 -12.92 10.61 5.92
C LEU A 19 -13.92 11.72 6.31
N PRO A 20 -13.78 12.42 7.45
CA PRO A 20 -14.55 13.64 7.74
C PRO A 20 -14.34 14.76 6.71
N VAL A 21 -13.11 14.99 6.25
CA VAL A 21 -12.78 16.06 5.28
C VAL A 21 -13.42 15.77 3.92
N VAL A 22 -13.30 14.54 3.43
CA VAL A 22 -13.92 14.09 2.17
C VAL A 22 -15.44 14.20 2.25
N ARG A 23 -16.05 13.78 3.37
CA ARG A 23 -17.49 13.96 3.60
C ARG A 23 -17.90 15.41 3.65
N PHE A 24 -17.13 16.26 4.34
CA PHE A 24 -17.38 17.70 4.38
C PHE A 24 -17.33 18.33 2.98
N ALA A 25 -16.31 17.98 2.19
CA ALA A 25 -16.19 18.43 0.81
C ALA A 25 -17.35 17.94 -0.06
N LEU A 26 -17.75 16.67 0.05
CA LEU A 26 -18.88 16.09 -0.68
C LEU A 26 -20.21 16.75 -0.32
N ARG A 27 -20.45 17.05 0.97
CA ARG A 27 -21.63 17.81 1.42
C ARG A 27 -21.69 19.20 0.78
N ARG A 28 -20.53 19.82 0.53
CA ARG A 28 -20.43 21.11 -0.15
C ARG A 28 -20.64 21.02 -1.66
N LEU A 29 -20.21 19.93 -2.28
CA LEU A 29 -20.27 19.70 -3.74
C LEU A 29 -21.63 19.15 -4.19
N SER A 30 -22.38 18.49 -3.32
CA SER A 30 -23.70 17.90 -3.60
C SER A 30 -24.72 18.28 -2.50
N PRO A 31 -25.08 19.57 -2.36
CA PRO A 31 -26.06 19.99 -1.37
C PRO A 31 -27.43 19.39 -1.69
N ALA A 32 -28.08 18.79 -0.68
CA ALA A 32 -29.46 18.34 -0.77
C ALA A 32 -30.39 19.53 -0.48
N PRO A 33 -31.04 20.15 -1.49
CA PRO A 33 -31.71 21.44 -1.31
C PRO A 33 -33.03 21.34 -0.54
N HIS A 34 -33.61 20.14 -0.43
CA HIS A 34 -35.00 19.93 -0.01
C HIS A 34 -35.21 18.78 0.99
N ALA A 35 -34.18 18.41 1.74
CA ALA A 35 -34.32 17.36 2.73
C ALA A 35 -34.79 17.92 4.08
N PRO A 36 -35.70 17.22 4.80
CA PRO A 36 -36.14 17.65 6.11
C PRO A 36 -34.95 17.74 7.07
N ALA A 37 -34.90 18.82 7.85
CA ALA A 37 -33.85 19.02 8.83
C ALA A 37 -33.91 17.90 9.89
N VAL A 38 -32.83 17.12 9.95
CA VAL A 38 -32.66 16.04 10.94
C VAL A 38 -32.51 16.70 12.32
N SER A 39 -33.22 16.19 13.33
CA SER A 39 -33.13 16.73 14.69
C SER A 39 -31.72 16.54 15.27
N ALA A 40 -31.33 17.40 16.23
CA ALA A 40 -29.99 17.34 16.83
C ALA A 40 -29.72 15.98 17.51
N ASP A 41 -30.75 15.36 18.10
CA ASP A 41 -30.64 14.06 18.75
C ASP A 41 -30.47 12.92 17.74
N GLU A 42 -31.21 12.95 16.63
CA GLU A 42 -31.03 12.02 15.51
C GLU A 42 -29.64 12.15 14.88
N ALA A 43 -29.14 13.38 14.70
CA ALA A 43 -27.80 13.62 14.17
C ALA A 43 -26.71 13.03 15.09
N LYS A 44 -26.84 13.19 16.41
CA LYS A 44 -25.90 12.62 17.40
C LYS A 44 -25.98 11.09 17.44
N TYR A 45 -27.17 10.53 17.30
CA TYR A 45 -27.37 9.09 17.20
C TYR A 45 -26.71 8.52 15.94
N LEU A 46 -26.90 9.16 14.79
CA LEU A 46 -26.34 8.75 13.51
C LEU A 46 -24.81 8.88 13.48
N GLN A 47 -24.23 9.89 14.14
CA GLN A 47 -22.77 9.98 14.33
C GLN A 47 -22.19 8.76 15.07
N LYS A 48 -22.90 8.19 16.05
CA LYS A 48 -22.45 6.95 16.72
C LYS A 48 -22.47 5.76 15.77
N GLN A 49 -23.46 5.68 14.88
CA GLN A 49 -23.52 4.64 13.85
C GLN A 49 -22.41 4.83 12.80
N GLU A 50 -22.07 6.07 12.44
CA GLU A 50 -20.93 6.37 11.58
C GLU A 50 -19.60 5.95 12.20
N LEU A 51 -19.43 6.12 13.51
CA LEU A 51 -18.25 5.63 14.23
C LEU A 51 -18.15 4.10 14.13
N LYS A 52 -19.27 3.38 14.30
CA LYS A 52 -19.31 1.92 14.15
C LYS A 52 -18.89 1.48 12.74
N LEU A 53 -19.39 2.15 11.70
CA LEU A 53 -18.99 1.88 10.32
C LEU A 53 -17.52 2.25 10.05
N THR A 54 -17.01 3.32 10.67
CA THR A 54 -15.60 3.73 10.53
C THR A 54 -14.66 2.71 11.17
N ILE A 55 -15.03 2.18 12.34
CA ILE A 55 -14.27 1.10 13.00
C ILE A 55 -14.28 -0.16 12.13
N ALA A 56 -15.44 -0.55 11.59
CA ALA A 56 -15.56 -1.70 10.70
C ALA A 56 -14.74 -1.51 9.42
N TYR A 57 -14.78 -0.32 8.82
CA TYR A 57 -13.97 0.03 7.65
C TYR A 57 -12.48 -0.11 7.96
N PHE A 58 -12.03 0.43 9.09
CA PHE A 58 -10.63 0.35 9.49
C PHE A 58 -10.17 -1.10 9.71
N PHE A 59 -11.01 -1.94 10.32
CA PHE A 59 -10.74 -3.36 10.48
C PHE A 59 -10.54 -4.05 9.12
N PHE A 60 -11.47 -3.85 8.16
CA PHE A 60 -11.34 -4.40 6.82
C PHE A 60 -10.12 -3.84 6.08
N ALA A 61 -9.84 -2.55 6.21
CA ALA A 61 -8.69 -1.91 5.59
C ALA A 61 -7.37 -2.49 6.09
N CYS A 62 -7.23 -2.72 7.39
CA CYS A 62 -6.04 -3.36 7.96
C CYS A 62 -5.85 -4.78 7.41
N LEU A 63 -6.92 -5.59 7.44
CA LEU A 63 -6.89 -6.97 6.96
C LEU A 63 -6.52 -7.03 5.46
N LEU A 64 -7.19 -6.22 4.65
CA LEU A 64 -6.96 -6.17 3.21
C LEU A 64 -5.61 -5.53 2.86
N ALA A 65 -5.08 -4.61 3.66
CA ALA A 65 -3.75 -4.03 3.45
C ALA A 65 -2.66 -5.08 3.61
N VAL A 66 -2.70 -5.86 4.70
CA VAL A 66 -1.74 -6.94 4.94
C VAL A 66 -1.87 -8.01 3.87
N PHE A 67 -3.10 -8.42 3.56
CA PHE A 67 -3.35 -9.40 2.50
C PHE A 67 -2.82 -8.92 1.14
N SER A 68 -3.18 -7.71 0.71
CA SER A 68 -2.75 -7.14 -0.57
C SER A 68 -1.24 -6.99 -0.64
N SER A 69 -0.58 -6.52 0.43
CA SER A 69 0.88 -6.40 0.47
C SER A 69 1.57 -7.75 0.30
N GLY A 70 1.06 -8.79 0.95
CA GLY A 70 1.55 -10.16 0.81
C GLY A 70 1.32 -10.71 -0.60
N SER A 71 0.12 -10.54 -1.14
CA SER A 71 -0.23 -10.97 -2.50
C SER A 71 0.63 -10.27 -3.55
N LEU A 72 0.84 -8.95 -3.43
CA LEU A 72 1.72 -8.20 -4.34
C LEU A 72 3.16 -8.72 -4.27
N ALA A 73 3.68 -9.03 -3.08
CA ALA A 73 5.04 -9.55 -2.93
C ALA A 73 5.21 -10.94 -3.55
N LEU A 74 4.17 -11.78 -3.46
CA LEU A 74 4.13 -13.08 -4.14
C LEU A 74 4.05 -12.91 -5.66
N LEU A 75 3.14 -12.06 -6.14
CA LEU A 75 2.97 -11.79 -7.57
C LEU A 75 4.23 -11.20 -8.19
N ALA A 76 4.91 -10.26 -7.52
CA ALA A 76 6.17 -9.71 -7.98
C ALA A 76 7.22 -10.81 -8.22
N SER A 77 7.30 -11.80 -7.33
CA SER A 77 8.21 -12.94 -7.53
C SER A 77 7.80 -13.88 -8.64
N ILE A 78 6.51 -14.07 -8.87
CA ILE A 78 6.03 -14.89 -9.99
C ILE A 78 6.34 -14.19 -11.32
N ILE A 79 6.10 -12.87 -11.40
CA ILE A 79 6.34 -12.07 -12.61
C ILE A 79 7.82 -12.07 -12.99
N HIS A 80 8.72 -11.96 -12.01
CA HIS A 80 10.16 -11.90 -12.25
C HIS A 80 10.88 -13.24 -12.07
N ALA A 81 10.15 -14.34 -12.00
CA ALA A 81 10.75 -15.67 -11.95
C ALA A 81 11.50 -15.93 -13.26
N SER A 82 12.82 -15.77 -13.26
CA SER A 82 13.68 -16.04 -14.41
C SER A 82 14.67 -17.15 -14.09
N LYS A 83 14.93 -17.99 -15.09
CA LYS A 83 15.98 -19.04 -15.04
C LYS A 83 17.34 -18.55 -15.56
N GLU A 84 17.38 -17.37 -16.18
CA GLU A 84 18.59 -16.86 -16.85
C GLU A 84 19.52 -16.05 -15.91
N GLN A 85 19.00 -15.64 -14.74
CA GLN A 85 19.74 -14.84 -13.76
C GLN A 85 20.10 -15.72 -12.56
N LEU A 86 21.31 -15.55 -12.01
CA LEU A 86 21.73 -16.30 -10.82
C LEU A 86 20.89 -15.94 -9.60
N TYR A 87 20.65 -14.64 -9.41
CA TYR A 87 19.80 -14.15 -8.34
C TYR A 87 18.84 -13.08 -8.87
N VAL A 88 17.58 -13.16 -8.43
CA VAL A 88 16.56 -12.14 -8.69
C VAL A 88 15.98 -11.68 -7.36
N LEU A 89 16.25 -10.43 -7.03
CA LEU A 89 15.73 -9.78 -5.83
C LEU A 89 14.48 -8.98 -6.21
N THR A 90 13.32 -9.45 -5.75
CA THR A 90 12.05 -8.75 -5.93
C THR A 90 11.66 -8.00 -4.66
N PRO A 91 10.75 -7.01 -4.74
CA PRO A 91 10.30 -6.26 -3.58
C PRO A 91 9.65 -7.19 -2.57
N ASN A 92 9.96 -6.97 -1.29
CA ASN A 92 9.39 -7.75 -0.20
C ASN A 92 8.10 -7.12 0.34
N PHE A 93 7.55 -7.71 1.40
CA PHE A 93 6.36 -7.19 2.07
C PHE A 93 6.53 -5.73 2.52
N ARG A 94 7.70 -5.35 3.06
CA ARG A 94 7.95 -3.99 3.56
C ARG A 94 7.89 -2.97 2.41
N ALA A 95 8.50 -3.29 1.27
CA ALA A 95 8.45 -2.45 0.07
C ALA A 95 7.03 -2.28 -0.48
N LEU A 96 6.24 -3.36 -0.46
CA LEU A 96 4.90 -3.39 -1.04
C LEU A 96 3.80 -3.03 -0.02
N PHE A 97 4.17 -2.63 1.20
CA PHE A 97 3.21 -2.25 2.22
C PHE A 97 2.43 -0.99 1.85
N ALA A 98 3.10 0.05 1.33
CA ALA A 98 2.43 1.29 0.92
C ALA A 98 1.42 1.07 -0.23
N PRO A 99 1.78 0.41 -1.36
CA PRO A 99 0.79 0.11 -2.40
C PRO A 99 -0.28 -0.87 -1.92
N GLY A 100 0.07 -1.85 -1.07
CA GLY A 100 -0.89 -2.77 -0.47
C GLY A 100 -1.87 -2.07 0.48
N LEU A 101 -1.42 -1.08 1.25
CA LEU A 101 -2.25 -0.25 2.11
C LEU A 101 -3.25 0.58 1.30
N LEU A 102 -2.80 1.20 0.21
CA LEU A 102 -3.66 1.96 -0.69
C LEU A 102 -4.76 1.07 -1.31
N LEU A 103 -4.39 -0.13 -1.77
CA LEU A 103 -5.36 -1.13 -2.23
C LEU A 103 -6.30 -1.57 -1.11
N GLY A 104 -5.78 -1.85 0.08
CA GLY A 104 -6.56 -2.28 1.24
C GLY A 104 -7.62 -1.26 1.66
N LEU A 105 -7.23 0.02 1.74
CA LEU A 105 -8.14 1.14 2.01
C LEU A 105 -9.24 1.25 0.94
N THR A 106 -8.86 1.14 -0.33
CA THR A 106 -9.82 1.26 -1.44
C THR A 106 -10.80 0.08 -1.44
N LEU A 107 -10.29 -1.14 -1.28
CA LEU A 107 -11.09 -2.36 -1.31
C LEU A 107 -11.98 -2.54 -0.08
N ALA A 108 -11.60 -1.99 1.08
CA ALA A 108 -12.36 -2.09 2.33
C ALA A 108 -13.79 -1.52 2.24
N VAL A 109 -14.06 -0.65 1.27
CA VAL A 109 -15.41 -0.15 0.98
C VAL A 109 -16.36 -1.28 0.57
N LEU A 110 -15.87 -2.31 -0.13
CA LEU A 110 -16.69 -3.41 -0.63
C LEU A 110 -17.25 -4.30 0.50
N PRO A 111 -16.43 -4.93 1.37
CA PRO A 111 -16.96 -5.72 2.48
C PRO A 111 -17.74 -4.86 3.46
N LEU A 112 -17.36 -3.58 3.66
CA LEU A 112 -18.14 -2.67 4.49
C LEU A 112 -19.57 -2.53 3.96
N ARG A 113 -19.76 -2.31 2.66
CA ARG A 113 -21.09 -2.21 2.04
C ARG A 113 -21.89 -3.50 2.13
N LEU A 114 -21.23 -4.65 2.01
CA LEU A 114 -21.88 -5.96 2.11
C LEU A 114 -22.40 -6.23 3.53
N VAL A 115 -21.66 -5.83 4.56
CA VAL A 115 -22.03 -6.07 5.97
C VAL A 115 -22.77 -4.87 6.58
N GLN A 116 -22.95 -3.78 5.84
CA GLN A 116 -23.56 -2.54 6.36
C GLN A 116 -24.97 -2.75 6.90
N SER A 117 -25.82 -3.49 6.18
CA SER A 117 -27.19 -3.81 6.60
C SER A 117 -27.20 -4.69 7.85
N ALA A 118 -26.28 -5.64 7.96
CA ALA A 118 -26.14 -6.49 9.15
C ALA A 118 -25.60 -5.71 10.36
N LEU A 119 -24.67 -4.77 10.15
CA LEU A 119 -24.09 -3.94 11.21
C LEU A 119 -25.08 -2.91 11.75
N LEU A 120 -25.90 -2.32 10.89
CA LEU A 120 -26.88 -1.31 11.29
C LEU A 120 -28.24 -1.91 11.66
N GLY A 121 -28.55 -3.11 11.20
CA GLY A 121 -29.81 -3.80 11.51
C GLY A 121 -31.02 -2.95 11.14
N HIS A 122 -31.89 -2.70 12.13
CA HIS A 122 -33.10 -1.90 11.97
C HIS A 122 -32.81 -0.42 11.68
N ASP A 123 -31.61 0.07 12.00
CA ASP A 123 -31.21 1.47 11.79
C ASP A 123 -30.71 1.71 10.36
N TYR A 124 -30.62 0.66 9.52
CA TYR A 124 -30.09 0.77 8.17
C TYR A 124 -30.95 1.71 7.29
N ASP A 125 -32.27 1.59 7.35
CA ASP A 125 -33.17 2.43 6.56
C ASP A 125 -33.17 3.90 7.04
N LEU A 126 -33.04 4.11 8.34
CA LEU A 126 -32.85 5.43 8.94
C LEU A 126 -31.52 6.05 8.47
N TYR A 127 -30.44 5.27 8.50
CA TYR A 127 -29.13 5.70 8.04
C TYR A 127 -29.12 6.03 6.53
N LYS A 128 -29.80 5.23 5.71
CA LYS A 128 -29.92 5.48 4.27
C LYS A 128 -30.69 6.77 3.99
N SER A 129 -31.76 7.03 4.74
CA SER A 129 -32.55 8.27 4.64
C SER A 129 -31.76 9.49 5.11
N TYR A 130 -30.94 9.33 6.15
CA TYR A 130 -29.99 10.36 6.58
C TYR A 130 -28.91 10.65 5.52
N MET A 131 -28.33 9.62 4.93
CA MET A 131 -27.30 9.81 3.91
C MET A 131 -27.87 10.46 2.64
N SER A 132 -29.10 10.13 2.26
CA SER A 132 -29.77 10.80 1.13
C SER A 132 -30.16 12.24 1.46
N SER A 133 -30.53 12.54 2.71
CA SER A 133 -30.86 13.89 3.16
C SER A 133 -29.64 14.81 3.29
N VAL A 134 -28.49 14.26 3.67
CA VAL A 134 -27.25 15.04 3.90
C VAL A 134 -26.39 15.15 2.64
N GLU A 135 -26.33 14.10 1.81
CA GLU A 135 -25.40 14.03 0.66
C GLU A 135 -26.13 14.00 -0.70
N GLY A 136 -27.46 13.90 -0.70
CA GLY A 136 -28.31 13.90 -1.89
C GLY A 136 -28.47 12.51 -2.54
N HIS A 137 -29.53 12.33 -3.32
CA HIS A 137 -29.87 11.05 -3.97
C HIS A 137 -28.83 10.53 -4.98
N ARG A 138 -27.93 11.39 -5.48
CA ARG A 138 -26.86 11.01 -6.43
C ARG A 138 -25.53 10.68 -5.76
N SER A 139 -25.42 10.79 -4.43
CA SER A 139 -24.18 10.55 -3.68
C SER A 139 -23.58 9.17 -3.98
N ASN A 140 -24.41 8.12 -4.03
CA ASN A 140 -23.97 6.76 -4.34
C ASN A 140 -23.26 6.65 -5.70
N ARG A 141 -23.73 7.37 -6.72
CA ARG A 141 -23.09 7.37 -8.05
C ARG A 141 -21.71 8.03 -7.97
N ILE A 142 -21.60 9.14 -7.25
CA ILE A 142 -20.33 9.85 -7.04
C ILE A 142 -19.34 8.97 -6.28
N TYR A 143 -19.77 8.30 -5.20
CA TYR A 143 -18.91 7.36 -4.47
C TYR A 143 -18.43 6.19 -5.32
N ASN A 144 -19.28 5.66 -6.21
CA ASN A 144 -18.87 4.58 -7.11
C ASN A 144 -17.84 5.05 -8.13
N VAL A 145 -17.99 6.27 -8.67
CA VAL A 145 -17.00 6.87 -9.56
C VAL A 145 -15.68 7.12 -8.83
N LEU A 146 -15.72 7.69 -7.63
CA LEU A 146 -14.53 7.91 -6.80
C LEU A 146 -13.84 6.59 -6.44
N LEU A 147 -14.61 5.56 -6.08
CA LEU A 147 -14.09 4.23 -5.80
C LEU A 147 -13.41 3.63 -7.03
N ALA A 148 -14.04 3.70 -8.19
CA ALA A 148 -13.47 3.20 -9.44
C ALA A 148 -12.17 3.94 -9.80
N LEU A 149 -12.16 5.28 -9.66
CA LEU A 149 -10.97 6.09 -9.88
C LEU A 149 -9.84 5.70 -8.92
N MET A 150 -10.14 5.56 -7.63
CA MET A 150 -9.15 5.14 -6.62
C MET A 150 -8.64 3.72 -6.89
N LEU A 151 -9.49 2.80 -7.37
CA LEU A 151 -9.06 1.45 -7.76
C LEU A 151 -8.08 1.48 -8.93
N VAL A 152 -8.35 2.30 -9.96
CA VAL A 152 -7.45 2.47 -11.10
C VAL A 152 -6.10 3.02 -10.62
N ILE A 153 -6.10 4.08 -9.81
CA ILE A 153 -4.88 4.67 -9.27
C ILE A 153 -4.10 3.65 -8.42
N SER A 154 -4.79 2.93 -7.54
CA SER A 154 -4.18 1.90 -6.68
C SER A 154 -3.57 0.78 -7.51
N GLY A 155 -4.27 0.33 -8.56
CA GLY A 155 -3.79 -0.69 -9.47
C GLY A 155 -2.55 -0.25 -10.24
N LEU A 156 -2.52 1.00 -10.72
CA LEU A 156 -1.34 1.58 -11.39
C LEU A 156 -0.15 1.64 -10.44
N VAL A 157 -0.33 2.17 -9.23
CA VAL A 157 0.77 2.26 -8.24
C VAL A 157 1.29 0.87 -7.87
N ALA A 158 0.40 -0.09 -7.64
CA ALA A 158 0.78 -1.48 -7.36
C ALA A 158 1.53 -2.12 -8.54
N TRP A 159 1.09 -1.88 -9.77
CA TRP A 159 1.74 -2.37 -10.99
C TRP A 159 3.17 -1.84 -11.14
N TYR A 160 3.37 -0.53 -10.97
CA TYR A 160 4.72 0.06 -11.01
C TYR A 160 5.60 -0.49 -9.88
N ALA A 161 5.05 -0.61 -8.67
CA ALA A 161 5.80 -1.11 -7.52
C ALA A 161 6.26 -2.57 -7.72
N MET A 162 5.43 -3.44 -8.30
CA MET A 162 5.79 -4.85 -8.57
C MET A 162 6.88 -5.00 -9.64
N ARG A 163 7.05 -4.01 -10.52
CA ARG A 163 8.08 -4.07 -11.58
C ARG A 163 9.47 -3.72 -11.09
N TRP A 164 9.60 -3.11 -9.92
CA TRP A 164 10.89 -2.94 -9.29
C TRP A 164 11.54 -4.31 -9.06
N HIS A 165 12.77 -4.51 -9.50
CA HIS A 165 13.54 -5.72 -9.25
C HIS A 165 15.05 -5.44 -9.46
N VAL A 166 15.88 -6.26 -8.84
CA VAL A 166 17.33 -6.28 -9.06
C VAL A 166 17.73 -7.68 -9.52
N THR A 167 18.39 -7.78 -10.66
CA THR A 167 18.93 -9.05 -11.16
C THR A 167 20.43 -9.06 -11.08
N ILE A 168 20.99 -10.17 -10.65
CA ILE A 168 22.43 -10.35 -10.49
C ILE A 168 22.85 -11.55 -11.32
N ASN A 169 23.85 -11.31 -12.17
CA ASN A 169 24.56 -12.34 -12.92
C ASN A 169 26.03 -12.38 -12.48
N GLU A 170 26.86 -13.26 -13.06
CA GLU A 170 28.27 -13.42 -12.68
C GLU A 170 29.09 -12.12 -12.83
N GLN A 171 28.77 -11.30 -13.82
CA GLN A 171 29.58 -10.15 -14.21
C GLN A 171 28.94 -8.80 -13.86
N GLN A 172 27.61 -8.75 -13.74
CA GLN A 172 26.87 -7.48 -13.66
C GLN A 172 25.67 -7.55 -12.71
N VAL A 173 25.36 -6.40 -12.11
CA VAL A 173 24.14 -6.12 -11.35
C VAL A 173 23.26 -5.21 -12.17
N LYS A 174 22.04 -5.64 -12.49
CA LYS A 174 21.04 -4.79 -13.15
C LYS A 174 19.98 -4.37 -12.14
N ILE A 175 19.75 -3.08 -12.06
CA ILE A 175 18.77 -2.46 -11.17
C ILE A 175 17.70 -1.85 -12.05
N SER A 176 16.47 -2.31 -11.91
CA SER A 176 15.31 -1.56 -12.40
C SER A 176 14.91 -0.57 -11.32
N ASN A 177 14.72 0.71 -11.63
CA ASN A 177 14.11 1.65 -10.68
C ASN A 177 12.57 1.56 -10.74
N LEU A 178 11.87 2.25 -9.83
CA LEU A 178 10.40 2.41 -9.84
C LEU A 178 9.89 3.08 -11.11
N LEU A 179 10.73 3.87 -11.79
CA LEU A 179 10.45 4.50 -13.09
C LEU A 179 10.71 3.58 -14.29
N LEU A 180 11.04 2.30 -14.04
CA LEU A 180 11.39 1.31 -15.08
C LEU A 180 12.68 1.61 -15.85
N GLU A 181 13.47 2.57 -15.38
CA GLU A 181 14.84 2.76 -15.86
C GLU A 181 15.69 1.57 -15.41
N GLN A 182 16.34 0.91 -16.38
CA GLN A 182 17.29 -0.16 -16.10
C GLN A 182 18.70 0.42 -16.13
N ARG A 183 19.43 0.26 -15.04
CA ARG A 183 20.86 0.57 -14.96
C ARG A 183 21.63 -0.72 -14.75
N SER A 184 22.70 -0.89 -15.52
CA SER A 184 23.59 -2.04 -15.43
C SER A 184 24.93 -1.59 -14.88
N TYR A 185 25.38 -2.22 -13.81
CA TYR A 185 26.64 -1.96 -13.14
C TYR A 185 27.51 -3.20 -13.24
N GLN A 186 28.78 -3.04 -13.56
CA GLN A 186 29.72 -4.15 -13.46
C GLN A 186 30.00 -4.42 -11.98
N MET A 187 30.39 -5.65 -11.64
CA MET A 187 30.73 -5.98 -10.24
C MET A 187 31.86 -5.11 -9.67
N GLN A 188 32.77 -4.68 -10.54
CA GLN A 188 33.90 -3.80 -10.20
C GLN A 188 33.45 -2.38 -9.86
N ASP A 189 32.23 -1.98 -10.22
CA ASP A 189 31.67 -0.66 -9.92
C ASP A 189 31.13 -0.57 -8.48
N ILE A 190 31.13 -1.67 -7.73
CA ILE A 190 30.71 -1.70 -6.34
C ILE A 190 31.80 -1.04 -5.50
N GLN A 191 31.42 0.06 -4.85
CA GLN A 191 32.31 0.83 -3.98
C GLN A 191 32.29 0.27 -2.55
N THR A 192 31.10 0.03 -2.00
CA THR A 192 30.95 -0.48 -0.63
C THR A 192 29.78 -1.45 -0.49
N ILE A 193 29.92 -2.39 0.45
CA ILE A 193 28.86 -3.30 0.87
C ILE A 193 28.76 -3.20 2.39
N HIS A 194 27.72 -2.54 2.91
CA HIS A 194 27.50 -2.37 4.35
C HIS A 194 26.41 -3.32 4.84
N PHE A 195 26.66 -4.01 5.94
CA PHE A 195 25.64 -4.77 6.67
C PHE A 195 24.79 -3.84 7.52
N LEU A 196 23.47 -4.00 7.48
CA LEU A 196 22.52 -3.10 8.16
C LEU A 196 22.04 -3.62 9.53
N GLY A 197 22.62 -4.72 10.03
CA GLY A 197 22.28 -5.27 11.36
C GLY A 197 21.11 -6.26 11.36
N GLU A 198 20.39 -6.44 10.26
CA GLU A 198 19.37 -7.48 10.08
C GLU A 198 19.85 -8.52 9.05
N GLU A 199 19.51 -9.79 9.24
CA GLU A 199 19.87 -10.86 8.30
C GLU A 199 19.31 -10.57 6.89
N GLY A 200 20.16 -10.64 5.88
CA GLY A 200 19.80 -10.33 4.49
C GLY A 200 19.67 -8.83 4.17
N ALA A 201 19.94 -7.93 5.12
CA ALA A 201 19.89 -6.48 4.94
C ALA A 201 21.29 -5.89 4.73
N TYR A 202 21.53 -5.39 3.51
CA TYR A 202 22.77 -4.79 3.07
C TYR A 202 22.49 -3.51 2.29
N LEU A 203 23.40 -2.56 2.40
CA LEU A 203 23.45 -1.37 1.57
C LEU A 203 24.65 -1.48 0.63
N ILE A 204 24.35 -1.66 -0.66
CA ILE A 204 25.36 -1.75 -1.71
C ILE A 204 25.43 -0.38 -2.39
N THR A 205 26.61 0.24 -2.39
CA THR A 205 26.83 1.55 -3.02
C THR A 205 27.75 1.38 -4.24
N PHE A 206 27.36 1.98 -5.35
CA PHE A 206 28.12 1.99 -6.60
C PHE A 206 28.93 3.28 -6.74
N ASN A 207 29.91 3.29 -7.66
CA ASN A 207 30.78 4.44 -7.91
C ASN A 207 30.04 5.75 -8.26
N ASP A 208 28.83 5.66 -8.82
CA ASP A 208 27.96 6.80 -9.15
C ASP A 208 27.08 7.26 -7.96
N GLN A 209 27.35 6.76 -6.75
CA GLN A 209 26.55 6.95 -5.54
C GLN A 209 25.13 6.37 -5.59
N THR A 210 24.80 5.56 -6.61
CA THR A 210 23.56 4.79 -6.58
C THR A 210 23.64 3.78 -5.44
N THR A 211 22.54 3.64 -4.70
CA THR A 211 22.45 2.72 -3.57
C THR A 211 21.36 1.69 -3.80
N VAL A 212 21.68 0.42 -3.48
CA VAL A 212 20.70 -0.66 -3.40
C VAL A 212 20.56 -1.05 -1.93
N ASN A 213 19.41 -0.74 -1.37
CA ASN A 213 19.04 -1.17 -0.03
C ASN A 213 18.26 -2.49 -0.13
N THR A 214 18.89 -3.59 0.28
CA THR A 214 18.29 -4.92 0.19
C THR A 214 17.24 -5.19 1.29
N SER A 215 17.11 -4.33 2.31
CA SER A 215 16.07 -4.45 3.35
C SER A 215 14.64 -4.40 2.79
N TYR A 216 14.46 -3.83 1.61
CA TYR A 216 13.18 -3.73 0.89
C TYR A 216 13.02 -4.79 -0.20
N LEU A 217 14.05 -5.61 -0.42
CA LEU A 217 14.03 -6.71 -1.35
C LEU A 217 13.87 -8.03 -0.58
N LYS A 218 13.52 -9.10 -1.28
CA LYS A 218 13.48 -10.43 -0.68
C LYS A 218 14.84 -10.78 -0.06
N PRO A 219 14.85 -11.59 1.02
CA PRO A 219 16.05 -11.88 1.76
C PRO A 219 17.18 -12.32 0.85
N VAL A 220 18.30 -11.63 1.00
CA VAL A 220 19.49 -11.89 0.20
C VAL A 220 20.21 -13.11 0.76
N PRO A 221 20.43 -14.16 -0.06
CA PRO A 221 21.21 -15.31 0.36
C PRO A 221 22.68 -14.92 0.59
N LEU A 222 23.34 -15.53 1.57
CA LEU A 222 24.73 -15.23 1.91
C LEU A 222 25.68 -15.49 0.74
N GLU A 223 25.37 -16.49 -0.07
CA GLU A 223 26.11 -16.86 -1.28
C GLU A 223 26.15 -15.70 -2.29
N MET A 224 25.07 -14.93 -2.40
CA MET A 224 25.02 -13.76 -3.28
C MET A 224 25.96 -12.65 -2.79
N ILE A 225 25.97 -12.38 -1.49
CA ILE A 225 26.88 -11.36 -0.92
C ILE A 225 28.33 -11.80 -1.01
N ALA A 226 28.61 -13.09 -0.80
CA ALA A 226 29.93 -13.66 -1.00
C ALA A 226 30.40 -13.49 -2.46
N LEU A 227 29.52 -13.76 -3.43
CA LEU A 227 29.78 -13.53 -4.85
C LEU A 227 30.09 -12.05 -5.14
N LEU A 228 29.26 -11.13 -4.64
CA LEU A 228 29.46 -9.68 -4.83
C LEU A 228 30.79 -9.22 -4.23
N SER A 229 31.11 -9.66 -3.02
CA SER A 229 32.37 -9.34 -2.33
C SER A 229 33.59 -9.89 -3.07
N GLN A 230 33.52 -11.14 -3.53
CA GLN A 230 34.59 -11.78 -4.30
C GLN A 230 34.85 -11.09 -5.64
N GLN A 231 33.80 -10.77 -6.41
CA GLN A 231 33.93 -10.20 -7.76
C GLN A 231 34.25 -8.70 -7.74
N SER A 232 33.78 -7.96 -6.73
CA SER A 232 34.12 -6.53 -6.56
C SER A 232 35.49 -6.31 -5.91
N GLY A 233 36.04 -7.33 -5.23
CA GLY A 233 37.22 -7.19 -4.37
C GLY A 233 36.96 -6.40 -3.08
N GLN A 234 35.72 -5.98 -2.82
CA GLN A 234 35.34 -5.23 -1.63
C GLN A 234 34.95 -6.16 -0.48
N ARG A 235 35.31 -5.79 0.75
CA ARG A 235 34.89 -6.51 1.96
C ARG A 235 33.55 -5.99 2.46
N VAL A 236 32.76 -6.88 3.05
CA VAL A 236 31.52 -6.50 3.75
C VAL A 236 31.88 -5.76 5.04
N ILE A 237 31.41 -4.53 5.16
CA ILE A 237 31.59 -3.68 6.34
C ILE A 237 30.46 -3.98 7.32
N ARG A 238 30.79 -4.23 8.59
CA ARG A 238 29.84 -4.43 9.69
C ARG A 238 29.54 -3.13 10.43
#